data_AF-M1XPL5-F1
#
_entry.id   AF-M1XPL5-F1
#
_cell.length_a   1.000
_cell.length_b   1.000
_cell.length_c   1.000
_cell.angle_alpha   90.00
_cell.angle_beta   90.00
_cell.angle_gamma   90.00
#
_symmetry.space_group_name_H-M   'P 1'
#
loop_
_entity.id
_entity.type
_entity.pdbx_description
1 polymer ?
#
loop_
_entity_poly.entity_id
_entity_poly.type
_entity_poly.pdbx_seq_one_letter_code
_entity_poly.pdbx_strand_id
1 'polypeptide(L)' 'MEDISSMAVGETVRNVRDDDREYRVVEKETSSVGKINAVIVEPVDGGESERVRIPQTEWGDTWTA' A
#
# COMPACT_ATOMS: atom_id res chain seq x y z
N MET A 1 -4.27 -0.30 14.83
CA MET A 1 -3.44 -0.67 13.67
C MET A 1 -4.43 -0.83 12.53
N GLU A 2 -4.31 0.00 11.50
CA GLU A 2 -5.27 0.02 10.39
C GLU A 2 -5.07 -1.19 9.49
N ASP A 3 -6.15 -1.83 9.07
CA ASP A 3 -6.12 -2.96 8.15
C ASP A 3 -5.98 -2.48 6.70
N ILE A 4 -5.18 -3.20 5.91
CA ILE A 4 -5.05 -2.99 4.45
C ILE A 4 -6.41 -3.02 3.72
N SER A 5 -7.41 -3.68 4.33
CA SER A 5 -8.75 -3.80 3.75
C SER A 5 -9.54 -2.47 3.77
N SER A 6 -9.18 -1.54 4.66
CA SER A 6 -9.78 -0.22 4.76
C SER A 6 -9.26 0.76 3.72
N MET A 7 -8.07 0.51 3.16
CA MET A 7 -7.42 1.39 2.18
C MET A 7 -8.29 1.53 0.94
N ALA A 8 -8.35 2.70 0.33
CA ALA A 8 -9.01 3.01 -0.93
C ALA A 8 -8.00 3.42 -2.02
N VAL A 9 -8.36 3.17 -3.28
CA VAL A 9 -7.54 3.67 -4.40
C VAL A 9 -7.56 5.19 -4.38
N GLY A 10 -6.39 5.80 -4.46
CA GLY A 10 -6.17 7.23 -4.32
C GLY A 10 -5.70 7.67 -2.94
N GLU A 11 -5.81 6.82 -1.91
CA GLU A 11 -5.27 7.12 -0.59
C GLU A 11 -3.75 7.11 -0.57
N THR A 12 -3.17 7.89 0.33
CA THR A 12 -1.71 8.00 0.50
C THR A 12 -1.32 7.22 1.74
N VAL A 13 -0.22 6.48 1.63
CA VAL A 13 0.31 5.56 2.62
C VAL A 13 1.81 5.78 2.73
N ARG A 14 2.38 5.48 3.88
CA ARG A 14 3.77 5.78 4.20
C ARG A 14 4.51 4.51 4.60
N ASN A 15 5.74 4.37 4.12
CA ASN A 15 6.62 3.29 4.52
C ASN A 15 7.46 3.73 5.73
N VAL A 16 7.23 3.11 6.90
CA VAL A 16 7.92 3.49 8.14
C VAL A 16 9.36 2.96 8.22
N ARG A 17 9.77 2.05 7.32
CA ARG A 17 11.13 1.51 7.26
C ARG A 17 12.03 2.25 6.28
N ASP A 18 11.47 2.78 5.19
CA ASP A 18 12.23 3.21 4.01
C ASP A 18 12.15 4.73 3.82
N ASP A 19 12.64 5.48 4.81
CA ASP A 19 12.78 6.95 4.74
C ASP A 19 11.47 7.74 4.82
N ASP A 20 10.40 7.11 5.30
CA ASP A 20 9.14 7.80 5.59
C ASP A 20 8.55 8.44 4.30
N ARG A 21 8.79 7.76 3.18
CA ARG A 21 8.34 8.15 1.85
C ARG A 21 6.86 7.88 1.67
N GLU A 22 6.18 8.79 0.99
CA GLU A 22 4.76 8.69 0.70
C GLU A 22 4.51 7.97 -0.63
N TYR A 23 3.47 7.15 -0.65
CA TYR A 23 3.02 6.37 -1.79
C TYR A 23 1.49 6.47 -1.90
N ARG A 24 0.96 6.46 -3.12
CA ARG A 24 -0.48 6.44 -3.37
C ARG A 24 -0.93 5.05 -3.78
N VAL A 25 -2.02 4.57 -3.19
CA VAL A 25 -2.68 3.33 -3.60
C VAL A 25 -3.28 3.50 -4.99
N VAL A 26 -2.84 2.69 -5.94
CA VAL A 26 -3.33 2.71 -7.32
C VAL A 26 -4.24 1.54 -7.64
N GLU A 27 -4.06 0.42 -6.96
CA GLU A 27 -4.79 -0.81 -7.21
C GLU A 27 -4.88 -1.66 -5.94
N LYS A 28 -5.93 -2.49 -5.87
CA LYS A 28 -6.13 -3.47 -4.80
C LYS A 28 -6.19 -4.87 -5.38
N GLU A 29 -5.39 -5.75 -4.82
CA GLU A 29 -5.43 -7.16 -5.15
C GLU A 29 -6.43 -7.87 -4.22
N THR A 30 -7.51 -8.38 -4.80
CA THR A 30 -8.53 -9.14 -4.08
C THR A 30 -8.43 -10.62 -4.42
N SER A 31 -8.53 -11.48 -3.42
CA SER A 31 -8.64 -12.92 -3.63
C SER A 31 -10.02 -13.30 -4.13
N SER A 32 -10.14 -14.53 -4.66
CA SER A 32 -11.41 -15.14 -5.10
C SER A 32 -12.52 -15.18 -4.03
N VAL A 33 -12.17 -14.98 -2.76
CA VAL A 33 -13.11 -14.89 -1.62
C VAL A 33 -13.50 -13.45 -1.25
N GLY A 34 -13.15 -12.45 -2.07
CA GLY A 34 -13.51 -11.05 -1.86
C GLY A 34 -12.69 -10.31 -0.80
N LYS A 35 -11.61 -10.92 -0.27
CA LYS A 35 -10.70 -10.30 0.70
C LYS A 35 -9.53 -9.63 -0.01
N ILE A 36 -9.17 -8.43 0.42
CA ILE A 36 -7.95 -7.76 -0.04
C ILE A 36 -6.75 -8.52 0.52
N ASN A 37 -5.81 -8.92 -0.34
CA ASN A 37 -4.58 -9.62 0.07
C ASN A 37 -3.33 -8.78 -0.15
N ALA A 38 -3.39 -7.81 -1.06
CA ALA A 38 -2.33 -6.85 -1.26
C ALA A 38 -2.90 -5.54 -1.82
N VAL A 39 -2.15 -4.46 -1.69
CA VAL A 39 -2.38 -3.20 -2.42
C VAL A 39 -1.14 -2.89 -3.24
N ILE A 40 -1.35 -2.25 -4.38
CA ILE A 40 -0.25 -1.74 -5.21
C ILE A 40 -0.24 -0.24 -5.06
N VAL A 41 0.96 0.29 -4.79
CA VAL A 41 1.17 1.71 -4.55
C VAL A 41 2.22 2.27 -5.50
N GLU A 42 2.13 3.56 -5.79
CA GLU A 42 3.12 4.32 -6.56
C GLU A 42 3.67 5.48 -5.74
N PRO A 43 4.96 5.84 -5.85
CA PRO A 43 5.52 6.97 -5.11
C PRO A 43 4.88 8.29 -5.57
N VAL A 44 4.45 9.14 -4.63
CA VAL A 44 3.86 10.45 -4.98
C VAL A 44 4.91 11.49 -5.42
N ASP A 45 6.15 11.37 -4.95
CA ASP A 45 7.25 12.31 -5.25
C ASP A 45 7.87 12.16 -6.66
N GLY A 46 7.20 11.47 -7.58
CA GLY A 46 7.66 11.36 -8.97
C GLY A 46 8.99 10.61 -9.14
N GLY A 47 9.37 9.80 -8.15
CA GLY A 47 10.45 8.80 -8.31
C GLY A 47 10.13 7.85 -9.46
N GLU A 48 11.16 7.27 -10.07
CA GLU A 48 11.04 6.24 -11.11
C GLU A 48 9.86 5.32 -10.78
N SER A 49 8.93 5.15 -11.74
CA SER A 49 7.56 4.64 -11.59
C SER A 49 7.44 3.19 -11.11
N GLU A 50 8.22 2.80 -10.11
CA GLU A 50 8.25 1.49 -9.52
C GLU A 50 7.03 1.35 -8.62
N ARG A 51 6.06 0.60 -9.15
CA ARG A 51 4.89 0.18 -8.40
C ARG A 51 5.32 -0.85 -7.37
N VAL A 52 5.02 -0.58 -6.10
CA VAL A 52 5.33 -1.49 -5.00
C VAL A 52 4.07 -2.27 -4.65
N ARG A 53 4.18 -3.60 -4.64
CA ARG A 53 3.12 -4.48 -4.15
C ARG A 53 3.32 -4.71 -2.65
N ILE A 54 2.34 -4.29 -1.85
CA ILE A 54 2.33 -4.44 -0.40
C ILE A 54 1.35 -5.56 -0.03
N PRO A 55 1.84 -6.75 0.34
CA PRO A 55 0.96 -7.80 0.84
C PRO A 55 0.42 -7.44 2.24
N GLN A 56 -0.76 -7.95 2.57
CA GLN A 56 -1.41 -7.76 3.87
C GLN A 56 -0.49 -8.12 5.04
N THR A 57 0.34 -9.14 4.87
CA THR A 57 1.28 -9.61 5.90
C THR A 57 2.39 -8.62 6.21
N GLU A 58 2.71 -7.69 5.31
CA GLU A 58 3.74 -6.66 5.52
C GLU A 58 3.16 -5.30 5.94
N TRP A 59 1.85 -5.14 5.80
CA TRP A 59 1.16 -3.88 6.09
C TRP A 59 1.38 -3.44 7.55
N GLY A 60 1.01 -4.28 8.53
CA GLY A 60 1.14 -3.93 9.95
C GLY A 60 2.58 -3.78 10.46
N ASP A 61 3.56 -4.32 9.74
CA ASP A 61 4.97 -4.31 10.14
C ASP A 61 5.77 -3.14 9.55
N THR A 62 5.36 -2.63 8.38
CA THR A 62 6.20 -1.72 7.57
C THR A 62 5.43 -0.53 6.99
N TRP A 63 4.09 -0.57 6.95
CA TRP A 63 3.28 0.44 6.28
C TRP A 63 2.24 1.04 7.22
N THR A 64 1.97 2.32 7.04
CA THR A 64 0.88 3.01 7.74
C THR A 64 0.11 3.87 6.75
N ALA A 65 -1.18 4.01 7.00
CA ALA A 65 -1.98 5.10 6.44
C ALA A 65 -1.88 6.33 7.37
#